data_AF-A0A2G5T0T0-F1
#
_entry.id   AF-A0A2G5T0T0-F1
#
_cell.length_a   1.000
_cell.length_b   1.000
_cell.length_c   1.000
_cell.angle_alpha   90.00
_cell.angle_beta   90.00
_cell.angle_gamma   90.00
#
_symmetry.space_group_name_H-M   'P 1'
#
loop_
_entity.id
_entity.type
_entity.pdbx_description
1 polymer ?
#
loop_
_entity_poly.entity_id
_entity_poly.type
_entity_poly.pdbx_seq_one_letter_code
_entity_poly.pdbx_strand_id
1 'polypeptide(L)'
;MIDFQTTYSVYCRQDLRERFSPAYSSGVSSLLYRVPTTHRDHPDDQIPYPKVHLTFRDKVPQTVNVSEDVTKDRILLAVDGTYSLDTEMHVPCSSTSTILYNGLENLNICIDTRRPKPVRTEQFIHRSCNPTCYLNHSVNQYKELKVFVLARRDLRNLEPVTLPFDTFLNSPNSREAVCLEHGSNRQECEGLLQRLAAEQAQRDRFMAAHHSRPVEMTTSKRRNTAYEEDDDAFKRARESYNC
;
A
#
# COMPACT_ATOMS: atom_id res chain seq x y z
N MET A 1 43.96 -6.62 -0.05
CA MET A 1 42.82 -7.50 0.32
C MET A 1 41.76 -7.31 -0.73
N ILE A 2 41.49 -8.32 -1.55
CA ILE A 2 40.40 -8.31 -2.52
C ILE A 2 39.20 -8.91 -1.78
N ASP A 3 38.22 -8.09 -1.41
CA ASP A 3 36.96 -8.58 -0.87
C ASP A 3 36.18 -9.26 -2.00
N PHE A 4 36.10 -10.59 -1.96
CA PHE A 4 35.24 -11.36 -2.84
C PHE A 4 33.81 -11.28 -2.32
N GLN A 5 33.05 -10.30 -2.80
CA GLN A 5 31.61 -10.25 -2.57
C GLN A 5 30.93 -11.41 -3.30
N THR A 6 30.26 -12.28 -2.54
CA THR A 6 29.61 -13.47 -3.10
C THR A 6 28.15 -13.14 -3.40
N THR A 7 27.78 -13.18 -4.69
CA THR A 7 26.39 -13.05 -5.14
C THR A 7 25.83 -14.44 -5.41
N TYR A 8 24.64 -14.73 -4.90
CA TYR A 8 23.95 -15.99 -5.16
C TYR A 8 22.43 -15.79 -5.21
N SER A 9 21.73 -16.69 -5.89
CA SER A 9 20.27 -16.67 -6.04
C SER A 9 19.65 -17.86 -5.32
N VAL A 10 18.56 -17.62 -4.59
CA VAL A 10 17.77 -18.68 -3.95
C VAL A 10 16.39 -18.70 -4.58
N TYR A 11 15.98 -19.86 -5.08
CA TYR A 11 14.61 -20.06 -5.55
C TYR A 11 13.65 -19.76 -4.41
N CYS A 12 12.66 -18.91 -4.67
CA CYS A 12 11.61 -18.66 -3.71
C CYS A 12 10.75 -19.93 -3.61
N ARG A 13 11.07 -20.79 -2.65
CA ARG A 13 10.17 -21.84 -2.17
C ARG A 13 9.07 -21.19 -1.33
N GLN A 14 8.26 -20.35 -1.94
CA GLN A 14 6.89 -20.18 -1.45
C GLN A 14 6.20 -21.44 -1.94
N ASP A 15 5.99 -22.40 -1.03
CA ASP A 15 5.00 -23.42 -1.30
C ASP A 15 3.68 -22.65 -1.34
N LEU A 16 3.15 -22.38 -2.54
CA LEU A 16 1.90 -21.63 -2.71
C LEU A 16 0.71 -22.36 -2.03
N ARG A 17 0.94 -23.59 -1.55
CA ARG A 17 0.03 -24.41 -0.74
C ARG A 17 0.12 -24.18 0.76
N GLU A 18 1.16 -23.54 1.29
CA GLU A 18 1.15 -23.08 2.68
C GLU A 18 0.13 -21.93 2.77
N ARG A 19 -1.12 -22.32 3.05
CA ARG A 19 -2.28 -21.44 3.19
C ARG A 19 -2.02 -20.42 4.29
N PHE A 20 -1.43 -19.30 3.95
CA PHE A 20 -1.57 -18.11 4.76
C PHE A 20 -2.91 -17.50 4.40
N SER A 21 -3.90 -17.72 5.26
CA SER A 21 -5.17 -16.99 5.17
C SER A 21 -4.84 -15.49 5.16
N PRO A 22 -5.17 -14.77 4.09
CA PRO A 22 -4.97 -13.33 4.04
C PRO A 22 -5.75 -12.71 5.21
N ALA A 23 -5.08 -11.82 5.94
CA ALA A 23 -5.72 -11.09 7.03
C ALA A 23 -6.30 -9.81 6.44
N TYR A 24 -7.62 -9.66 6.52
CA TYR A 24 -8.32 -8.47 6.04
C TYR A 24 -8.68 -7.56 7.21
N SER A 25 -8.54 -6.25 7.02
CA SER A 25 -9.17 -5.27 7.89
C SER A 25 -10.71 -5.35 7.77
N SER A 26 -11.41 -4.67 8.68
CA SER A 26 -12.87 -4.57 8.62
C SER A 26 -13.35 -3.90 7.34
N GLY A 27 -12.69 -2.83 6.90
CA GLY A 27 -12.99 -2.10 5.67
C GLY A 27 -12.80 -2.96 4.43
N VAL A 28 -11.67 -3.67 4.31
CA VAL A 28 -11.44 -4.58 3.17
C VAL A 28 -12.44 -5.73 3.19
N SER A 29 -12.70 -6.34 4.36
CA SER A 29 -13.70 -7.41 4.46
C SER A 29 -15.07 -6.95 3.96
N SER A 30 -15.50 -5.76 4.36
CA SER A 30 -16.78 -5.16 3.91
C SER A 30 -16.81 -4.88 2.41
N LEU A 31 -15.69 -4.45 1.84
CA LEU A 31 -15.53 -4.23 0.41
C LEU A 31 -15.69 -5.54 -0.38
N LEU A 32 -15.04 -6.62 0.02
CA LEU A 32 -15.02 -7.88 -0.73
C LEU A 32 -16.43 -8.50 -0.91
N TYR A 33 -17.34 -8.27 0.03
CA TYR A 33 -18.74 -8.68 -0.14
C TYR A 33 -19.43 -7.99 -1.32
N ARG A 34 -19.03 -6.77 -1.68
CA ARG A 34 -19.60 -5.98 -2.79
C ARG A 34 -18.94 -6.26 -4.14
N VAL A 35 -17.64 -6.56 -4.11
CA VAL A 35 -16.86 -6.82 -5.32
C VAL A 35 -17.35 -8.10 -6.02
N PRO A 36 -17.59 -8.07 -7.34
CA PRO A 36 -17.94 -9.26 -8.11
C PRO A 36 -16.84 -10.33 -8.04
N THR A 37 -17.25 -11.60 -7.99
CA THR A 37 -16.31 -12.72 -8.09
C THR A 37 -15.69 -12.74 -9.49
N THR A 38 -14.37 -12.74 -9.58
CA THR A 38 -13.66 -12.75 -10.86
C THR A 38 -13.29 -14.16 -11.31
N HIS A 39 -13.19 -15.11 -10.38
CA HIS A 39 -12.85 -16.51 -10.69
C HIS A 39 -13.45 -17.45 -9.62
N ARG A 40 -13.63 -18.75 -9.95
CA ARG A 40 -14.17 -19.74 -8.98
C ARG A 40 -13.12 -20.15 -7.94
N ASP A 41 -11.92 -20.46 -8.43
CA ASP A 41 -10.72 -20.80 -7.66
C ASP A 41 -9.65 -19.73 -7.86
N HIS A 42 -8.65 -19.63 -6.99
CA HIS A 42 -7.57 -18.67 -7.24
C HIS A 42 -6.57 -19.21 -8.28
N PRO A 43 -6.04 -18.38 -9.19
CA PRO A 43 -5.11 -18.84 -10.22
C PRO A 43 -3.74 -19.25 -9.66
N ASP A 44 -3.38 -18.88 -8.42
CA ASP A 44 -2.18 -19.41 -7.74
C ASP A 44 -2.30 -20.89 -7.38
N ASP A 45 -3.52 -21.43 -7.16
CA ASP A 45 -3.73 -22.87 -6.97
C ASP A 45 -3.21 -23.68 -8.18
N GLN A 46 -3.11 -23.04 -9.35
CA GLN A 46 -2.62 -23.64 -10.60
C GLN A 46 -1.12 -23.37 -10.86
N ILE A 47 -0.48 -22.52 -10.07
CA ILE A 47 0.94 -22.19 -10.22
C ILE A 47 1.71 -23.00 -9.18
N PRO A 48 2.46 -24.04 -9.57
CA PRO A 48 3.12 -24.89 -8.60
C PRO A 48 4.28 -24.19 -7.88
N TYR A 49 4.92 -23.19 -8.51
CA TYR A 49 6.03 -22.43 -7.95
C TYR A 49 6.10 -20.98 -8.46
N PRO A 50 6.51 -20.00 -7.64
CA PRO A 50 6.81 -18.65 -8.11
C PRO A 50 7.88 -18.68 -9.20
N LYS A 51 7.70 -17.91 -10.27
CA LYS A 51 8.67 -17.80 -11.39
C LYS A 51 9.77 -16.79 -11.08
N VAL A 52 10.16 -16.71 -9.81
CA VAL A 52 11.07 -15.68 -9.30
C VAL A 52 12.06 -16.26 -8.31
N HIS A 53 13.21 -15.63 -8.20
CA HIS A 53 14.21 -15.91 -7.17
C HIS A 53 14.69 -14.61 -6.53
N LEU A 54 15.14 -14.73 -5.29
CA LEU A 54 15.72 -13.62 -4.55
C LEU A 54 17.23 -13.65 -4.73
N THR A 55 17.81 -12.56 -5.21
CA THR A 55 19.25 -12.40 -5.32
C THR A 55 19.80 -11.78 -4.04
N PHE A 56 20.89 -12.36 -3.54
CA PHE A 56 21.55 -11.93 -2.31
C PHE A 56 22.94 -11.39 -2.62
N ARG A 57 23.33 -10.35 -1.87
CA ARG A 57 24.70 -9.86 -1.78
C ARG A 57 25.11 -9.90 -0.32
N ASP A 58 26.18 -10.63 -0.01
CA ASP A 58 26.70 -10.76 1.36
C ASP A 58 25.61 -11.20 2.38
N LYS A 59 24.76 -12.15 1.96
CA LYS A 59 23.60 -12.68 2.71
C LYS A 59 22.46 -11.68 2.96
N VAL A 60 22.55 -10.47 2.39
CA VAL A 60 21.47 -9.48 2.42
C VAL A 60 20.66 -9.62 1.12
N PRO A 61 19.34 -9.84 1.20
CA PRO A 61 18.50 -9.83 0.02
C PRO A 61 18.54 -8.48 -0.69
N GLN A 62 18.67 -8.50 -2.00
CA GLN A 62 18.80 -7.30 -2.81
C GLN A 62 17.56 -7.08 -3.67
N THR A 63 17.24 -8.03 -4.55
CA THR A 63 16.21 -7.85 -5.57
C THR A 63 15.54 -9.17 -5.91
N VAL A 64 14.30 -9.09 -6.34
CA VAL A 64 13.55 -10.20 -6.93
C VAL A 64 13.78 -10.19 -8.43
N ASN A 65 14.22 -11.32 -8.98
CA ASN A 65 14.43 -11.47 -10.42
C ASN A 65 13.62 -12.65 -10.95
N VAL A 66 13.27 -12.60 -12.23
CA VAL A 66 12.60 -13.71 -12.91
C VAL A 66 13.55 -14.91 -12.99
N SER A 67 13.07 -16.11 -12.71
CA SER A 67 13.88 -17.35 -12.71
C SER A 67 14.01 -18.04 -14.07
N GLU A 68 13.20 -17.64 -15.04
CA GLU A 68 13.12 -18.20 -16.39
C GLU A 68 12.59 -17.14 -17.35
N ASP A 69 12.52 -17.45 -18.65
CA ASP A 69 11.86 -16.56 -19.61
C ASP A 69 10.35 -16.60 -19.37
N VAL A 70 9.72 -15.42 -19.28
CA VAL A 70 8.30 -15.27 -18.96
C VAL A 70 7.62 -14.40 -20.01
N THR A 71 6.56 -14.92 -20.60
CA THR A 71 5.73 -14.16 -21.54
C THR A 71 4.89 -13.12 -20.82
N LYS A 72 4.51 -12.06 -21.54
CA LYS A 72 3.56 -11.05 -21.08
C LYS A 72 2.30 -11.66 -20.45
N ASP A 73 1.77 -10.97 -19.43
CA ASP A 73 0.54 -11.27 -18.68
C ASP A 73 0.57 -12.59 -17.89
N ARG A 74 1.74 -13.22 -17.78
CA ARG A 74 1.93 -14.36 -16.87
C ARG A 74 2.12 -13.89 -15.44
N ILE A 75 1.54 -14.64 -14.52
CA ILE A 75 1.70 -14.47 -13.09
C ILE A 75 3.10 -14.93 -12.69
N LEU A 76 3.81 -14.08 -11.96
CA LEU A 76 5.16 -14.32 -11.45
C LEU A 76 5.13 -14.77 -9.99
N LEU A 77 4.32 -14.08 -9.18
CA LEU A 77 4.11 -14.37 -7.77
C LEU A 77 2.75 -13.84 -7.31
N ALA A 78 2.24 -14.43 -6.23
CA ALA A 78 1.08 -13.92 -5.52
C ALA A 78 1.56 -13.07 -4.34
N VAL A 79 0.91 -11.94 -4.09
CA VAL A 79 1.28 -11.02 -3.02
C VAL A 79 0.62 -11.47 -1.73
N ASP A 80 1.45 -11.87 -0.78
CA ASP A 80 1.00 -12.21 0.56
C ASP A 80 1.22 -11.07 1.56
N GLY A 81 0.18 -10.78 2.33
CA GLY A 81 0.24 -9.76 3.37
C GLY A 81 -1.07 -9.61 4.14
N THR A 82 -1.10 -8.56 4.96
CA THR A 82 -2.31 -8.07 5.61
C THR A 82 -2.88 -6.94 4.77
N TYR A 83 -4.17 -7.04 4.43
CA TYR A 83 -4.87 -6.15 3.53
C TYR A 83 -5.70 -5.15 4.35
N SER A 84 -5.46 -3.86 4.15
CA SER A 84 -6.18 -2.77 4.81
C SER A 84 -6.54 -1.68 3.82
N LEU A 85 -7.59 -0.88 4.09
CA LEU A 85 -7.80 0.34 3.31
C LEU A 85 -6.72 1.37 3.67
N ASP A 86 -6.38 2.25 2.73
CA ASP A 86 -5.44 3.35 2.99
C ASP A 86 -5.92 4.29 4.10
N THR A 87 -7.24 4.44 4.27
CA THR A 87 -7.87 5.21 5.35
C THR A 87 -7.75 4.55 6.73
N GLU A 88 -7.52 3.24 6.79
CA GLU A 88 -7.38 2.50 8.06
C GLU A 88 -5.91 2.43 8.52
N MET A 89 -4.97 2.73 7.61
CA MET A 89 -3.54 2.72 7.88
C MET A 89 -3.11 4.02 8.56
N HIS A 90 -2.79 3.96 9.86
CA HIS A 90 -2.30 5.13 10.61
C HIS A 90 -0.96 5.66 10.07
N VAL A 91 -0.07 4.78 9.62
CA VAL A 91 1.17 5.13 8.90
C VAL A 91 1.56 3.93 8.02
N PRO A 92 1.63 4.04 6.69
CA PRO A 92 2.29 3.00 5.91
C PRO A 92 3.78 3.02 6.24
N CYS A 93 4.27 1.93 6.82
CA CYS A 93 5.71 1.73 6.96
C CYS A 93 6.34 1.52 5.57
N SER A 94 7.63 1.85 5.51
CA SER A 94 8.52 1.92 4.34
C SER A 94 7.95 1.37 3.02
N SER A 95 8.13 2.12 1.94
CA SER A 95 7.63 1.81 0.59
C SER A 95 7.94 0.40 0.04
N THR A 96 8.92 -0.29 0.62
CA THR A 96 9.32 -1.67 0.29
C THR A 96 8.44 -2.73 0.95
N SER A 97 7.84 -2.41 2.08
CA SER A 97 7.11 -3.35 2.92
C SER A 97 5.59 -3.24 2.80
N THR A 98 5.11 -2.15 2.20
CA THR A 98 3.71 -1.92 1.87
C THR A 98 3.55 -1.78 0.36
N ILE A 99 2.64 -2.56 -0.23
CA ILE A 99 2.26 -2.43 -1.64
C ILE A 99 0.89 -1.78 -1.72
N LEU A 100 0.77 -0.69 -2.49
CA LEU A 100 -0.52 -0.08 -2.78
C LEU A 100 -1.17 -0.74 -3.99
N TYR A 101 -2.45 -1.08 -3.85
CA TYR A 101 -3.25 -1.67 -4.91
C TYR A 101 -4.55 -0.88 -5.09
N ASN A 102 -4.81 -0.40 -6.31
CA ASN A 102 -5.92 0.49 -6.65
C ASN A 102 -6.90 -0.11 -7.68
N GLY A 103 -6.85 -1.43 -7.89
CA GLY A 103 -7.65 -2.09 -8.93
C GLY A 103 -9.04 -2.56 -8.49
N LEU A 104 -9.53 -2.14 -7.31
CA LEU A 104 -10.83 -2.54 -6.76
C LEU A 104 -11.69 -1.32 -6.42
N GLU A 105 -12.82 -1.16 -7.11
CA GLU A 105 -13.84 -0.11 -6.85
C GLU A 105 -13.29 1.32 -6.67
N ASN A 106 -12.14 1.64 -7.27
CA ASN A 106 -11.39 2.90 -7.07
C ASN A 106 -10.95 3.15 -5.62
N LEU A 107 -10.90 2.11 -4.79
CA LEU A 107 -10.38 2.16 -3.43
C LEU A 107 -8.91 1.74 -3.41
N ASN A 108 -8.19 2.39 -2.52
CA ASN A 108 -6.78 2.12 -2.27
C ASN A 108 -6.67 1.06 -1.17
N ILE A 109 -6.17 -0.11 -1.54
CA ILE A 109 -5.88 -1.21 -0.63
C ILE A 109 -4.38 -1.26 -0.41
N CYS A 110 -3.97 -1.14 0.85
CA CYS A 110 -2.60 -1.32 1.30
C CYS A 110 -2.40 -2.79 1.68
N ILE A 111 -1.38 -3.42 1.10
CA ILE A 111 -0.95 -4.77 1.42
C ILE A 111 0.33 -4.68 2.22
N ASP A 112 0.24 -4.87 3.54
CA ASP A 112 1.38 -4.93 4.43
C ASP A 112 2.02 -6.32 4.36
N THR A 113 3.19 -6.38 3.76
CA THR A 113 3.96 -7.61 3.56
C THR A 113 4.88 -7.91 4.76
N ARG A 114 4.89 -7.05 5.80
CA ARG A 114 5.68 -7.27 7.02
C ARG A 114 5.06 -8.40 7.83
N ARG A 115 5.80 -9.50 7.93
CA ARG A 115 5.55 -10.52 8.96
C ARG A 115 6.86 -10.97 9.59
N PRO A 116 6.84 -11.34 10.88
CA PRO A 116 8.03 -11.80 11.58
C PRO A 116 8.42 -13.20 11.09
N LYS A 117 9.31 -13.26 10.08
CA LYS A 117 9.97 -14.45 9.54
C LYS A 117 9.04 -15.57 9.00
N PRO A 118 9.43 -16.29 7.93
CA PRO A 118 10.57 -16.01 7.05
C PRO A 118 10.37 -14.71 6.26
N VAL A 119 11.48 -14.14 5.79
CA VAL A 119 11.47 -12.93 4.97
C VAL A 119 10.78 -13.23 3.65
N ARG A 120 9.81 -12.40 3.26
CA ARG A 120 8.95 -12.61 2.09
C ARG A 120 9.57 -11.98 0.85
N THR A 121 9.42 -12.64 -0.30
CA THR A 121 9.96 -12.23 -1.60
C THR A 121 9.46 -10.84 -1.98
N GLU A 122 8.19 -10.58 -1.71
CA GLU A 122 7.43 -9.38 -2.01
C GLU A 122 8.06 -8.11 -1.42
N GLN A 123 8.76 -8.23 -0.28
CA GLN A 123 9.43 -7.12 0.40
C GLN A 123 10.63 -6.54 -0.38
N PHE A 124 11.12 -7.27 -1.38
CA PHE A 124 12.29 -6.89 -2.19
C PHE A 124 11.93 -6.54 -3.63
N ILE A 125 10.63 -6.37 -3.91
CA ILE A 125 10.18 -5.85 -5.19
C ILE A 125 10.44 -4.35 -5.21
N HIS A 126 11.34 -3.94 -6.10
CA HIS A 126 11.72 -2.54 -6.25
C HIS A 126 10.71 -1.75 -7.06
N ARG A 127 10.82 -0.42 -6.94
CA ARG A 127 10.05 0.53 -7.74
C ARG A 127 10.88 1.03 -8.91
N SER A 128 10.25 1.22 -10.06
CA SER A 128 10.92 1.65 -11.28
C SER A 128 10.06 2.65 -12.05
N CYS A 129 10.72 3.59 -12.73
CA CYS A 129 10.08 4.48 -13.71
C CYS A 129 9.74 3.77 -15.02
N ASN A 130 10.34 2.61 -15.29
CA ASN A 130 10.03 1.71 -16.40
C ASN A 130 9.71 0.30 -15.88
N PRO A 131 8.57 0.13 -15.17
CA PRO A 131 8.28 -1.09 -14.44
C PRO A 131 8.13 -2.29 -15.37
N THR A 132 8.75 -3.42 -14.99
CA THR A 132 8.65 -4.68 -15.74
C THR A 132 7.33 -5.41 -15.49
N CYS A 133 6.67 -5.09 -14.38
CA CYS A 133 5.49 -5.79 -13.91
C CYS A 133 4.32 -4.84 -13.59
N TYR A 134 3.16 -5.42 -13.34
CA TYR A 134 1.99 -4.72 -12.83
C TYR A 134 1.20 -5.63 -11.87
N LEU A 135 0.29 -5.02 -11.10
CA LEU A 135 -0.57 -5.76 -10.19
C LEU A 135 -1.92 -6.06 -10.84
N ASN A 136 -2.40 -7.27 -10.63
CA ASN A 136 -3.79 -7.64 -10.93
C ASN A 136 -4.35 -8.47 -9.77
N HIS A 137 -5.64 -8.77 -9.78
CA HIS A 137 -6.28 -9.47 -8.69
C HIS A 137 -7.20 -10.59 -9.17
N SER A 138 -7.55 -11.45 -8.22
CA SER A 138 -8.73 -12.29 -8.32
C SER A 138 -9.52 -12.25 -7.01
N VAL A 139 -10.84 -12.26 -7.12
CA VAL A 139 -11.75 -12.51 -6.00
C VAL A 139 -12.47 -13.83 -6.24
N ASN A 140 -12.28 -14.78 -5.33
CA ASN A 140 -12.90 -16.10 -5.42
C ASN A 140 -14.36 -16.10 -4.93
N GLN A 141 -15.03 -17.25 -5.04
CA GLN A 141 -16.41 -17.42 -4.57
C GLN A 141 -16.60 -17.21 -3.06
N TYR A 142 -15.54 -17.39 -2.27
CA TYR A 142 -15.52 -17.20 -0.82
C TYR A 142 -15.22 -15.75 -0.41
N LYS A 143 -15.18 -14.83 -1.38
CA LYS A 143 -14.83 -13.41 -1.17
C LYS A 143 -13.42 -13.22 -0.62
N GLU A 144 -12.53 -14.14 -0.95
CA GLU A 144 -11.09 -13.96 -0.70
C GLU A 144 -10.50 -13.21 -1.89
N LEU A 145 -9.75 -12.15 -1.58
CA LEU A 145 -8.95 -11.38 -2.52
C LEU A 145 -7.52 -11.88 -2.52
N LYS A 146 -7.00 -12.15 -3.71
CA LYS A 146 -5.58 -12.37 -3.96
C LYS A 146 -5.09 -11.39 -5.00
N VAL A 147 -4.00 -10.69 -4.70
CA VAL A 147 -3.30 -9.81 -5.63
C VAL A 147 -2.07 -10.53 -6.17
N PHE A 148 -1.79 -10.35 -7.46
CA PHE A 148 -0.71 -11.02 -8.19
C PHE A 148 0.19 -9.98 -8.86
N VAL A 149 1.46 -10.35 -9.00
CA VAL A 149 2.42 -9.63 -9.85
C VAL A 149 2.47 -10.31 -11.20
N LEU A 150 2.15 -9.57 -12.27
CA LEU A 150 2.14 -10.06 -13.64
C LEU A 150 3.18 -9.34 -14.49
N ALA A 151 3.74 -10.06 -15.46
CA ALA A 151 4.68 -9.50 -16.43
C ALA A 151 3.98 -8.51 -17.37
N ARG A 152 4.48 -7.26 -17.44
CA ARG A 152 3.93 -6.22 -18.33
C ARG A 152 4.32 -6.43 -19.80
N ARG A 153 5.44 -7.10 -20.02
CA ARG A 153 6.05 -7.45 -21.31
C ARG A 153 6.72 -8.81 -21.17
N ASP A 154 7.25 -9.34 -22.27
CA ASP A 154 8.13 -10.51 -22.18
C ASP A 154 9.39 -10.15 -21.38
N LEU A 155 9.74 -11.01 -20.42
CA LEU A 155 10.87 -10.88 -19.51
C LEU A 155 11.82 -12.04 -19.74
N ARG A 156 13.11 -11.74 -19.84
CA ARG A 156 14.16 -12.76 -19.86
C ARG A 156 14.52 -13.21 -18.46
N ASN A 157 15.07 -14.41 -18.37
CA ASN A 157 15.68 -14.92 -17.15
C ASN A 157 16.65 -13.88 -16.54
N LEU A 158 16.60 -13.73 -15.21
CA LEU A 158 17.36 -12.77 -14.39
C LEU A 158 16.96 -11.29 -14.54
N GLU A 159 15.95 -10.96 -15.36
CA GLU A 159 15.42 -9.59 -15.34
C GLU A 159 14.78 -9.25 -13.99
N PRO A 160 14.97 -8.02 -13.47
CA PRO A 160 14.39 -7.63 -12.19
C PRO A 160 12.87 -7.46 -12.28
N VAL A 161 12.20 -7.94 -11.24
CA VAL A 161 10.77 -7.74 -11.01
C VAL A 161 10.59 -6.38 -10.36
N THR A 162 10.02 -5.42 -11.10
CA THR A 162 9.80 -4.06 -10.63
C THR A 162 8.36 -3.63 -10.83
N LEU A 163 7.85 -2.87 -9.86
CA LEU A 163 6.51 -2.29 -9.87
C LEU A 163 6.58 -0.77 -10.11
N PRO A 164 5.49 -0.16 -10.62
CA PRO A 164 5.39 1.29 -10.66
C PRO A 164 5.45 1.88 -9.25
N PHE A 165 5.76 3.18 -9.17
CA PHE A 165 5.68 3.92 -7.91
C PHE A 165 4.23 4.02 -7.43
N ASP A 166 4.02 3.66 -6.16
CA ASP A 166 2.73 3.82 -5.48
C ASP A 166 2.46 5.30 -5.18
N THR A 167 1.22 5.75 -5.32
CA THR A 167 0.79 7.11 -4.97
C THR A 167 0.02 7.08 -3.65
N PHE A 168 0.74 7.19 -2.53
CA PHE A 168 0.12 7.20 -1.20
C PHE A 168 -0.37 8.60 -0.85
N LEU A 169 -1.69 8.81 -0.83
CA LEU A 169 -2.30 10.10 -0.52
C LEU A 169 -2.04 10.56 0.92
N ASN A 170 -2.07 9.62 1.88
CA ASN A 170 -2.14 9.92 3.31
C ASN A 170 -0.82 9.74 4.07
N SER A 171 0.31 9.48 3.38
CA SER A 171 1.59 9.29 4.07
C SER A 171 2.50 10.50 3.92
N PRO A 172 2.75 11.28 5.00
CA PRO A 172 3.80 12.30 4.97
C PRO A 172 5.21 11.70 4.72
N ASN A 173 5.38 10.39 4.94
CA ASN A 173 6.60 9.63 4.73
C ASN A 173 6.61 8.85 3.39
N SER A 174 5.68 9.13 2.46
CA SER A 174 5.66 8.52 1.11
C SER A 174 6.94 8.76 0.30
N ARG A 175 7.80 9.69 0.76
CA ARG A 175 8.96 10.27 0.09
C ARG A 175 10.18 9.36 -0.02
N GLU A 176 10.16 8.16 0.58
CA GLU A 176 11.31 7.23 0.63
C GLU A 176 11.39 6.23 -0.53
N ALA A 177 10.45 6.24 -1.49
CA ALA A 177 10.57 5.29 -2.61
C ALA A 177 11.76 5.64 -3.51
N VAL A 178 12.68 4.69 -3.62
CA VAL A 178 13.90 4.77 -4.43
C VAL A 178 13.64 4.03 -5.75
N CYS A 179 14.05 4.62 -6.87
CA CYS A 179 14.01 3.96 -8.18
C CYS A 179 15.12 2.92 -8.26
N LEU A 180 14.86 1.73 -8.80
CA LEU A 180 15.90 0.72 -9.00
C LEU A 180 17.03 1.26 -9.89
N GLU A 181 16.68 1.96 -10.97
CA GLU A 181 17.63 2.47 -11.98
C GLU A 181 18.37 3.72 -11.51
N HIS A 182 17.67 4.67 -10.89
CA HIS A 182 18.23 5.99 -10.55
C HIS A 182 18.72 6.09 -9.10
N GLY A 183 18.44 5.08 -8.27
CA GLY A 183 18.79 5.10 -6.85
C GLY A 183 18.33 6.38 -6.17
N SER A 184 19.24 7.02 -5.45
CA SER A 184 18.99 8.30 -4.75
C SER A 184 18.94 9.52 -5.67
N ASN A 185 19.25 9.40 -6.96
CA ASN A 185 19.23 10.52 -7.89
C ASN A 185 17.79 10.80 -8.38
N ARG A 186 17.01 11.46 -7.52
CA ARG A 186 15.58 11.72 -7.75
C ARG A 186 15.31 12.65 -8.92
N GLN A 187 16.25 13.54 -9.26
CA GLN A 187 16.06 14.58 -10.27
C GLN A 187 16.05 14.02 -11.69
N GLU A 188 16.70 12.88 -11.90
CA GLU A 188 16.77 12.18 -13.19
C GLU A 188 15.66 11.15 -13.37
N CYS A 189 14.89 10.85 -12.31
CA CYS A 189 13.84 9.84 -12.36
C CYS A 189 12.48 10.47 -12.71
N GLU A 190 12.16 10.52 -14.00
CA GLU A 190 10.88 11.05 -14.49
C GLU A 190 9.66 10.39 -13.83
N GLY A 191 9.68 9.06 -13.65
CA GLY A 191 8.57 8.34 -13.02
C GLY A 191 8.35 8.74 -11.55
N LEU A 192 9.42 9.01 -10.80
CA LEU A 192 9.32 9.48 -9.42
C LEU A 192 8.81 10.93 -9.39
N LEU A 193 9.28 11.78 -10.31
CA LEU A 193 8.80 13.17 -10.44
C LEU A 193 7.31 13.22 -10.80
N GLN A 194 6.86 12.41 -11.75
CA GLN A 194 5.45 12.29 -12.11
C GLN A 194 4.60 11.85 -10.93
N ARG A 195 5.06 10.85 -10.16
CA ARG A 195 4.37 10.39 -8.96
C ARG A 195 4.27 11.49 -7.90
N LEU A 196 5.35 12.24 -7.63
CA LEU A 196 5.33 13.38 -6.70
C LEU A 196 4.38 14.49 -7.17
N ALA A 197 4.36 14.79 -8.46
CA ALA A 197 3.44 15.76 -9.04
C ALA A 197 1.97 15.31 -8.91
N ALA A 198 1.68 14.02 -9.13
CA ALA A 198 0.35 13.44 -8.94
C ALA A 198 -0.10 13.52 -7.48
N GLU A 199 0.78 13.18 -6.52
CA GLU A 199 0.50 13.34 -5.09
C GLU A 199 0.19 14.80 -4.73
N GLN A 200 0.96 15.75 -5.27
CA GLN A 200 0.72 17.18 -5.04
C GLN A 200 -0.62 17.62 -5.62
N ALA A 201 -0.90 17.28 -6.89
CA ALA A 201 -2.15 17.64 -7.54
C ALA A 201 -3.38 17.08 -6.81
N GLN A 202 -3.29 15.87 -6.25
CA GLN A 202 -4.37 15.29 -5.46
C GLN A 202 -4.53 15.98 -4.10
N ARG A 203 -3.43 16.36 -3.42
CA ARG A 203 -3.49 17.18 -2.20
C ARG A 203 -4.14 18.53 -2.48
N ASP A 204 -3.77 19.18 -3.57
CA ASP A 204 -4.35 20.47 -3.96
C ASP A 204 -5.86 20.35 -4.21
N ARG A 205 -6.30 19.27 -4.88
CA ARG A 205 -7.74 18.96 -5.06
C ARG A 205 -8.46 18.74 -3.73
N PHE A 206 -7.86 17.99 -2.80
CA PHE A 206 -8.43 17.75 -1.49
C PHE A 206 -8.59 19.06 -0.71
N MET A 207 -7.53 19.89 -0.66
CA MET A 207 -7.58 21.20 -0.01
C MET A 207 -8.64 22.10 -0.67
N ALA A 208 -8.71 22.14 -2.00
CA ALA A 208 -9.72 22.93 -2.72
C ALA A 208 -11.16 22.46 -2.42
N ALA A 209 -11.41 21.14 -2.35
CA ALA A 209 -12.72 20.58 -2.00
C ALA A 209 -13.14 20.89 -0.55
N HIS A 210 -12.18 20.99 0.37
CA HIS A 210 -12.45 21.31 1.77
C HIS A 210 -12.47 22.82 2.08
N HIS A 211 -11.81 23.65 1.27
CA HIS A 211 -11.89 25.12 1.37
C HIS A 211 -13.07 25.74 0.61
N SER A 212 -13.81 24.96 -0.19
CA SER A 212 -14.99 25.41 -0.94
C SER A 212 -16.32 25.16 -0.24
N ARG A 213 -16.33 24.77 1.04
CA ARG A 213 -17.49 25.01 1.89
C ARG A 213 -17.44 26.48 2.34
N PRO A 214 -18.30 27.39 1.83
CA PRO A 214 -18.48 28.63 2.53
C PRO A 214 -18.98 28.22 3.92
N VAL A 215 -18.23 28.63 4.95
CA VAL A 215 -18.86 28.83 6.25
C VAL A 215 -19.91 29.88 5.96
N GLU A 216 -21.18 29.47 5.87
CA GLU A 216 -22.27 30.43 6.01
C GLU A 216 -22.09 31.02 7.41
N MET A 217 -21.42 32.17 7.47
CA MET A 217 -21.48 33.05 8.63
C MET A 217 -22.93 33.53 8.69
N THR A 218 -23.81 32.70 9.26
CA THR A 218 -25.04 33.19 9.84
C THR A 218 -24.60 34.13 10.96
N THR A 219 -24.59 35.42 10.64
CA THR A 219 -24.45 36.49 11.63
C THR A 219 -25.69 36.44 12.51
N SER A 220 -25.66 35.58 13.53
CA SER A 220 -26.65 35.60 14.60
C SER A 220 -26.40 36.84 15.47
N LYS A 221 -26.97 37.97 15.05
CA LYS A 221 -27.31 39.05 15.98
C LYS A 221 -28.53 38.59 16.79
N ARG A 222 -28.31 38.18 18.05
CA ARG A 222 -29.25 38.01 19.21
C ARG A 222 -28.86 36.73 19.98
N ARG A 223 -28.58 36.67 21.28
CA ARG A 223 -28.73 37.56 22.45
C ARG A 223 -27.60 37.24 23.44
N ASN A 224 -26.88 38.25 23.92
CA ASN A 224 -26.17 38.19 25.20
C ASN A 224 -27.22 38.44 26.29
N THR A 225 -27.73 37.38 26.94
CA THR A 225 -28.42 37.42 28.26
C THR A 225 -28.54 35.99 28.80
N ALA A 226 -27.43 35.31 29.08
CA ALA A 226 -27.47 33.99 29.72
C ALA A 226 -26.27 33.72 30.64
N TYR A 227 -25.43 34.73 30.92
CA TYR A 227 -24.25 34.58 31.79
C TYR A 227 -24.33 35.38 33.10
N GLU A 228 -25.46 36.02 33.39
CA GLU A 228 -25.65 36.76 34.65
C GLU A 228 -26.67 36.11 35.61
N GLU A 229 -27.52 35.17 35.16
CA GLU A 229 -28.52 34.54 36.03
C GLU A 229 -28.00 33.32 36.81
N ASP A 230 -26.95 32.63 36.32
CA ASP A 230 -26.39 31.47 37.00
C ASP A 230 -25.46 31.84 38.17
N ASP A 231 -24.85 33.03 38.15
CA ASP A 231 -23.95 33.48 39.23
C ASP A 231 -24.72 33.92 40.49
N ASP A 232 -25.93 34.45 40.34
CA ASP A 232 -26.82 34.83 41.46
C ASP A 232 -27.56 33.63 42.06
N ALA A 233 -27.77 32.55 41.29
CA ALA A 233 -28.26 31.29 41.80
C ALA A 233 -27.18 30.54 42.60
N PHE A 234 -25.93 30.58 42.13
CA PHE A 234 -24.79 29.94 42.80
C PHE A 234 -24.36 30.69 44.08
N LYS A 235 -24.46 32.03 44.12
CA LYS A 235 -24.24 32.81 45.35
C LYS A 235 -25.31 32.56 46.42
N ARG A 236 -26.59 32.50 46.05
CA ARG A 236 -27.68 32.21 47.00
C ARG A 236 -27.61 30.81 47.62
N ALA A 237 -27.13 29.81 46.87
CA ALA A 237 -26.93 28.46 47.38
C ALA A 237 -25.74 28.34 48.36
N ARG A 238 -24.78 29.27 48.31
CA ARG A 238 -23.61 29.28 49.18
C ARG A 238 -23.85 29.96 50.53
N GLU A 239 -24.81 30.88 50.59
CA GLU A 239 -25.21 31.55 51.84
C GLU A 239 -26.15 30.70 52.70
N SER A 240 -26.83 29.69 52.13
CA SER A 240 -27.68 28.77 52.89
C SER A 240 -26.93 27.64 53.63
N TYR A 241 -25.60 27.56 53.48
CA TYR A 241 -24.76 26.51 54.11
C TYR A 241 -23.86 27.01 55.25
N ASN A 242 -23.97 28.30 55.65
CA ASN A 242 -23.21 28.89 56.76
C ASN A 242 -24.11 29.50 57.85
N CYS A 243 -25.13 28.75 58.28
CA CYS A 243 -25.72 28.88 59.62
C CYS A 243 -25.68 27.53 60.33
#